data_AF-A0A5J4RH55-F1
#
_entry.id   AF-A0A5J4RH55-F1
#
_cell.length_a   1.000
_cell.length_b   1.000
_cell.length_c   1.000
_cell.angle_alpha   90.00
_cell.angle_beta   90.00
_cell.angle_gamma   90.00
#
_symmetry.space_group_name_H-M   'P 1'
#
loop_
_entity.id
_entity.type
_entity.pdbx_description
1 polymer ?
#
loop_
_entity_poly.entity_id
_entity_poly.type
_entity_poly.pdbx_seq_one_letter_code
_entity_poly.pdbx_strand_id
1 'polypeptide(L)' 'MLFGERIRQLREEKQLLQRQLVATLEIDTPMYSKIERSDRHVKREQVIIFANLLQTDQKKLLTLWLAD' A
#
# COMPACT_ATOMS: atom_id res chain seq x y z
N MET A 1 2.13 -10.93 -6.66
CA MET A 1 3.12 -9.87 -6.37
C MET A 1 3.02 -9.62 -4.87
N LEU A 2 4.15 -9.74 -4.17
CA LEU A 2 4.25 -9.76 -2.71
C LEU A 2 3.85 -8.42 -2.10
N PHE A 3 4.10 -7.29 -2.79
CA PHE A 3 3.84 -5.96 -2.27
C PHE A 3 2.35 -5.66 -2.14
N GLY A 4 1.58 -5.82 -3.22
CA GLY A 4 0.15 -5.54 -3.22
C GLY A 4 -0.61 -6.38 -2.19
N GLU A 5 -0.25 -7.66 -2.08
CA GLU A 5 -0.80 -8.57 -1.07
C GLU A 5 -0.45 -8.12 0.35
N ARG A 6 0.79 -7.69 0.61
CA ARG A 6 1.19 -7.22 1.94
C ARG A 6 0.47 -5.93 2.33
N ILE A 7 0.27 -5.00 1.41
CA ILE A 7 -0.51 -3.77 1.65
C ILE A 7 -1.95 -4.12 2.04
N ARG A 8 -2.56 -5.06 1.31
CA ARG A 8 -3.92 -5.53 1.61
C ARG A 8 -4.00 -6.16 2.99
N GLN A 9 -3.07 -7.04 3.35
CA GLN A 9 -3.03 -7.66 4.68
C GLN A 9 -2.90 -6.61 5.78
N LEU A 10 -1.96 -5.67 5.66
CA LEU A 10 -1.77 -4.59 6.65
C LEU A 10 -3.03 -3.72 6.81
N ARG A 11 -3.74 -3.45 5.71
CA ARG A 11 -5.01 -2.72 5.74
C ARG A 11 -6.08 -3.51 6.49
N GLU A 12 -6.22 -4.80 6.18
CA GLU A 12 -7.21 -5.70 6.79
C GLU A 12 -6.92 -5.96 8.27
N GLU A 13 -5.66 -6.14 8.66
CA GLU A 13 -5.20 -6.23 10.06
C GLU A 13 -5.64 -5.00 10.88
N LYS A 14 -5.70 -3.84 10.24
CA LYS A 14 -6.14 -2.57 10.85
C LYS A 14 -7.63 -2.27 10.67
N GLN A 15 -8.37 -3.19 10.06
CA GLN A 15 -9.80 -3.02 9.74
C GLN A 15 -10.10 -1.74 8.96
N LEU A 16 -9.14 -1.28 8.14
CA LEU A 16 -9.27 -0.07 7.34
C LEU A 16 -9.98 -0.38 6.03
N LEU A 17 -10.88 0.52 5.63
CA LEU A 17 -11.51 0.48 4.32
C LEU A 17 -10.61 1.19 3.30
N GLN A 18 -10.62 0.73 2.04
CA GLN A 18 -9.84 1.38 0.97
C GLN A 18 -10.13 2.89 0.91
N ARG A 19 -11.41 3.29 1.03
CA ARG A 19 -11.86 4.69 1.04
C ARG A 19 -11.18 5.58 2.10
N GLN A 20 -10.74 5.00 3.22
CA GLN A 20 -10.05 5.74 4.28
C GLN A 20 -8.61 6.03 3.90
N LEU A 21 -7.95 5.10 3.18
CA LEU A 21 -6.57 5.29 2.71
C LEU A 21 -6.49 6.23 1.51
N VAL A 22 -7.43 6.13 0.56
CA VAL A 22 -7.44 7.04 -0.60
C VAL A 22 -7.67 8.50 -0.22
N ALA A 23 -8.47 8.77 0.80
CA ALA A 23 -8.66 10.13 1.31
C ALA A 23 -7.35 10.75 1.82
N THR A 24 -6.41 9.93 2.32
CA THR A 24 -5.11 10.41 2.81
C THR A 24 -4.01 10.37 1.74
N LEU A 25 -4.14 9.48 0.75
CA LEU A 25 -3.19 9.35 -0.35
C LEU A 25 -3.46 10.31 -1.51
N GLU A 26 -4.60 11.01 -1.50
CA GLU A 26 -5.08 11.84 -2.61
C GLU A 26 -5.12 11.08 -3.96
N ILE A 27 -5.31 9.76 -3.90
CA ILE A 27 -5.52 8.90 -5.08
C ILE A 27 -6.96 8.41 -5.12
N ASP A 28 -7.37 7.83 -6.24
CA ASP A 28 -8.71 7.29 -6.43
C ASP A 28 -8.81 5.81 -5.99
N THR A 29 -9.99 5.39 -5.49
CA THR A 29 -10.25 4.02 -5.03
C THR A 29 -9.89 2.95 -6.07
N PRO A 30 -10.19 3.15 -7.38
CA PRO A 30 -9.74 2.23 -8.43
C PRO A 30 -8.22 2.10 -8.53
N MET A 31 -7.45 3.19 -8.38
CA MET A 31 -5.98 3.08 -8.32
C MET A 31 -5.51 2.25 -7.15
N TYR A 32 -6.03 2.54 -5.95
CA TYR A 32 -5.62 1.82 -4.75
C TYR A 32 -5.96 0.33 -4.86
N SER A 33 -7.12 -0.02 -5.40
CA SER A 33 -7.51 -1.41 -5.65
C SER A 33 -6.57 -2.13 -6.62
N LYS A 34 -6.10 -1.43 -7.67
CA LYS A 34 -5.06 -1.97 -8.58
C LYS A 34 -3.72 -2.19 -7.89
N ILE A 35 -3.35 -1.36 -6.91
CA ILE A 35 -2.13 -1.56 -6.12
C ILE A 35 -2.25 -2.82 -5.26
N GLU A 36 -3.37 -3.03 -4.56
CA GLU A 36 -3.58 -4.24 -3.74
C GLU A 36 -3.64 -5.52 -4.58
N ARG A 37 -4.07 -5.43 -5.83
CA ARG A 37 -4.05 -6.55 -6.80
C ARG A 37 -2.73 -6.69 -7.54
N SER A 38 -1.82 -5.74 -7.34
CA SER A 38 -0.54 -5.63 -8.04
C SER A 38 -0.64 -5.43 -9.56
N ASP A 39 -1.78 -4.91 -10.04
CA ASP A 39 -2.00 -4.50 -11.43
C ASP A 39 -1.36 -3.12 -11.74
N ARG A 40 -0.78 -2.48 -10.73
CA ARG A 40 -0.15 -1.16 -10.84
C ARG A 40 1.12 -1.08 -10.01
N HIS A 41 2.21 -0.73 -10.67
CA HIS A 41 3.48 -0.45 -9.99
C HIS A 41 3.42 0.90 -9.27
N VAL A 42 4.05 0.94 -8.11
CA VAL A 42 3.97 2.04 -7.14
C VAL A 42 5.32 2.73 -7.08
N LYS A 43 5.34 4.07 -6.97
CA LYS A 43 6.62 4.78 -6.85
C LYS A 43 7.17 4.65 -5.43
N ARG A 44 8.49 4.74 -5.30
CA ARG A 44 9.18 4.68 -4.00
C ARG A 44 8.59 5.67 -2.98
N GLU A 45 8.26 6.90 -3.39
CA GLU A 45 7.69 7.92 -2.51
C GLU A 45 6.34 7.47 -1.94
N GLN A 46 5.52 6.80 -2.76
CA GLN A 46 4.23 6.27 -2.33
C GLN A 46 4.41 5.11 -1.35
N VAL A 47 5.42 4.25 -1.53
CA VAL A 47 5.74 3.17 -0.57
C VAL A 47 6.02 3.75 0.83
N ILE A 48 6.70 4.90 0.91
CA ILE A 48 6.95 5.59 2.18
C ILE A 48 5.63 6.08 2.81
N ILE A 49 4.74 6.63 1.99
CA ILE A 49 3.42 7.08 2.47
C ILE A 49 2.61 5.89 2.98
N PHE A 50 2.60 4.75 2.25
CA PHE A 50 1.95 3.52 2.72
C PHE A 50 2.53 3.03 4.05
N ALA A 51 3.85 3.07 4.22
CA ALA A 51 4.48 2.69 5.48
C ALA A 51 3.99 3.55 6.66
N ASN A 52 3.88 4.86 6.45
CA ASN A 52 3.38 5.80 7.47
C ASN A 52 1.89 5.59 7.77
N LEU A 53 1.04 5.46 6.73
CA LEU A 53 -0.41 5.29 6.89
C LEU A 53 -0.77 3.96 7.54
N LEU A 54 -0.09 2.89 7.12
CA LEU A 54 -0.26 1.56 7.67
C LEU A 54 0.60 1.35 8.92
N GLN A 55 1.27 2.39 9.43
CA GLN A 55 2.15 2.36 10.61
C GLN A 55 3.01 1.09 10.66
N THR A 56 3.71 0.82 9.56
CA THR A 56 4.58 -0.34 9.40
C THR A 56 6.01 0.12 9.16
N ASP A 57 6.96 -0.81 9.27
CA ASP A 57 8.37 -0.51 9.05
C ASP A 57 8.62 -0.19 7.57
N GLN A 58 8.99 1.07 7.31
CA GLN A 58 9.30 1.57 5.98
C GLN A 58 10.42 0.78 5.29
N LYS A 59 11.47 0.37 6.02
CA LYS A 59 12.57 -0.41 5.44
C LYS A 59 12.08 -1.77 5.00
N LYS A 60 11.30 -2.47 5.84
CA LYS A 60 10.71 -3.77 5.48
C LYS A 60 9.81 -3.65 4.26
N LEU A 61 8.97 -2.62 4.21
CA LEU A 61 8.05 -2.41 3.10
C LEU A 61 8.79 -2.06 1.80
N LEU A 62 9.86 -1.27 1.87
CA LEU A 62 10.73 -0.95 0.73
C LEU A 62 11.51 -2.18 0.24
N THR A 63 12.04 -3.01 1.14
CA THR A 63 12.71 -4.26 0.74
C THR A 63 11.76 -5.19 0.01
N LEU A 64 10.51 -5.28 0.50
CA LEU A 64 9.49 -6.11 -0.11
C LEU A 64 9.02 -5.56 -1.45
N TRP A 65 8.92 -4.23 -1.61
CA TRP A 65 8.67 -3.56 -2.89
C TRP A 65 9.80 -3.76 -3.90
N LEU A 66 11.07 -3.75 -3.47
CA LEU A 66 12.23 -3.97 -4.34
C LEU A 66 12.36 -5.43 -4.80
N ALA A 67 11.77 -6.37 -4.06
CA ALA A 67 11.80 -7.80 -4.35
C ALA A 67 10.68 -8.26 -5.29
N ASP A 68 9.75 -7.36 -5.63
CA ASP A 68 8.52 -7.61 -6.40
C ASP A 68 8.60 -7.01 -7.81
#